data_AF-A0A4V3IS18-F1
#
_entry.id   AF-A0A4V3IS18-F1
#
_cell.length_a   1.000
_cell.length_b   1.000
_cell.length_c   1.000
_cell.angle_alpha   90.00
_cell.angle_beta   90.00
_cell.angle_gamma   90.00
#
_symmetry.space_group_name_H-M   'P 1'
#
loop_
_entity.id
_entity.type
_entity.pdbx_description
1 polymer ?
#
loop_
_entity_poly.entity_id
_entity_poly.type
_entity_poly.pdbx_seq_one_letter_code
_entity_poly.pdbx_strand_id
1 'polypeptide(L)'
;MQYADESRKGNPRARFNRRNLVVDYEDLAALENVTFHVRNLTEVFAGMIWGKPIPLELPPELRPVLSDALHAVAETLRATDGDPHDSAPFDAAVAAVEAILHGMQELGAGATSLSPTAAIVIDLKRILVALRPGTERDSKGSPSTVV
;
A
#
# COMPACT_ATOMS: atom_id res chain seq x y z
N MET A 1 5.51 27.00 11.05
CA MET A 1 6.47 25.90 11.23
C MET A 1 7.91 26.35 11.56
N GLN A 2 8.21 27.65 11.80
CA GLN A 2 9.60 28.10 11.92
C GLN A 2 10.17 28.10 13.36
N TYR A 3 9.32 28.06 14.38
CA TYR A 3 9.74 28.15 15.79
C TYR A 3 10.09 26.81 16.47
N ALA A 4 9.72 25.67 15.85
CA ALA A 4 9.97 24.35 16.43
C ALA A 4 11.40 23.84 16.16
N ASP A 5 12.02 24.24 15.05
CA ASP A 5 13.36 23.79 14.66
C ASP A 5 14.50 24.46 15.44
N GLU A 6 14.33 25.72 15.87
CA GLU A 6 15.38 26.45 16.61
C GLU A 6 15.59 25.88 18.03
N SER A 7 14.54 25.37 18.67
CA SER A 7 14.61 24.74 20.00
C SER A 7 15.41 23.41 19.98
N ARG A 8 15.49 22.76 18.80
CA ARG A 8 16.15 21.45 18.66
C ARG A 8 17.68 21.53 18.65
N LYS A 9 18.25 22.73 18.44
CA LYS A 9 19.70 22.92 18.27
C LYS A 9 20.50 22.85 19.58
N GLY A 10 19.84 23.01 20.73
CA GLY A 10 20.49 23.08 22.06
C GLY A 10 20.30 21.86 22.97
N ASN A 11 19.55 20.84 22.58
CA ASN A 11 19.19 19.75 23.49
C ASN A 11 20.15 18.54 23.39
N PRO A 12 21.03 18.29 24.39
CA PRO A 12 21.97 17.17 24.36
C PRO A 12 21.29 15.79 24.36
N ARG A 13 20.03 15.68 24.83
CA ARG A 13 19.24 14.44 24.76
C ARG A 13 18.81 14.08 23.33
N ALA A 14 18.65 15.08 22.45
CA ALA A 14 18.33 14.86 21.04
C ALA A 14 19.52 14.28 20.24
N ARG A 15 20.73 14.35 20.81
CA ARG A 15 21.96 13.82 20.20
C ARG A 15 22.14 12.31 20.42
N PHE A 16 21.55 11.77 21.48
CA PHE A 16 21.63 10.35 21.83
C PHE A 16 20.40 9.54 21.41
N ASN A 17 19.21 10.16 21.34
CA ASN A 17 17.99 9.49 20.90
C ASN A 17 17.47 10.15 19.62
N ARG A 18 18.22 10.01 18.52
CA ARG A 18 17.83 10.47 17.19
C ARG A 18 16.82 9.49 16.57
N ARG A 19 15.72 9.23 17.28
CA ARG A 19 14.56 8.57 16.67
C ARG A 19 14.07 9.53 15.58
N ASN A 20 14.10 9.08 14.33
CA ASN A 20 13.79 9.94 13.21
C ASN A 20 12.26 10.12 13.15
N LEU A 21 11.75 11.09 13.92
CA LEU A 21 10.31 11.37 14.03
C LEU A 21 9.62 11.61 12.67
N VAL A 22 10.39 11.98 11.64
CA VAL A 22 9.88 12.10 10.26
C VAL A 22 9.52 10.73 9.71
N VAL A 23 10.37 9.73 9.90
CA VAL A 23 10.13 8.35 9.48
C VAL A 23 8.96 7.76 10.26
N ASP A 24 8.94 7.95 11.59
CA ASP A 24 7.81 7.49 12.43
C ASP A 24 6.47 8.10 11.97
N TYR A 25 6.47 9.37 11.53
CA TYR A 25 5.27 10.03 11.01
C TYR A 25 4.87 9.52 9.62
N GLU A 26 5.84 9.29 8.73
CA GLU A 26 5.61 8.71 7.41
C GLU A 26 5.03 7.29 7.51
N ASP A 27 5.54 6.48 8.44
CA ASP A 27 5.04 5.12 8.67
C ASP A 27 3.63 5.13 9.27
N LEU A 28 3.32 6.08 10.16
CA LEU A 28 1.95 6.28 10.65
C LEU A 28 1.00 6.69 9.51
N ALA A 29 1.43 7.61 8.64
CA ALA A 29 0.64 8.03 7.49
C ALA A 29 0.43 6.89 6.48
N ALA A 30 1.43 6.02 6.30
CA ALA A 30 1.30 4.81 5.49
C ALA A 30 0.26 3.86 6.09
N LEU A 31 0.32 3.61 7.41
CA LEU A 31 -0.65 2.76 8.10
C LEU A 31 -2.08 3.33 8.02
N GLU A 32 -2.25 4.64 8.18
CA GLU A 32 -3.54 5.31 8.00
C GLU A 32 -4.10 5.09 6.59
N ASN A 33 -3.27 5.27 5.55
CA ASN A 33 -3.68 5.02 4.17
C ASN A 33 -4.06 3.55 3.94
N VAL A 34 -3.29 2.60 4.47
CA VAL A 34 -3.60 1.17 4.34
C VAL A 34 -4.95 0.85 4.97
N THR A 35 -5.19 1.32 6.21
CA THR A 35 -6.46 1.05 6.92
C THR A 35 -7.66 1.67 6.22
N PHE A 36 -7.52 2.86 5.61
CA PHE A 36 -8.55 3.47 4.78
C PHE A 36 -8.92 2.57 3.58
N HIS A 37 -7.93 2.04 2.86
CA HIS A 37 -8.17 1.18 1.72
C HIS A 37 -8.72 -0.20 2.10
N VAL A 38 -8.27 -0.77 3.22
CA VAL A 38 -8.87 -2.02 3.76
C VAL A 38 -10.35 -1.82 4.06
N ARG A 39 -10.71 -0.69 4.69
CA ARG A 39 -12.13 -0.35 4.91
C ARG A 39 -12.89 -0.26 3.58
N ASN A 40 -12.35 0.45 2.59
CA ASN A 40 -13.00 0.58 1.28
C ASN A 40 -13.23 -0.80 0.61
N LEU A 41 -12.23 -1.69 0.68
CA LEU A 41 -12.36 -3.07 0.19
C LEU A 41 -13.50 -3.82 0.90
N THR A 42 -13.62 -3.70 2.22
CA THR A 42 -14.70 -4.35 2.96
C THR A 42 -16.09 -3.82 2.59
N GLU A 43 -16.20 -2.53 2.29
CA GLU A 43 -17.45 -1.91 1.84
C GLU A 43 -17.84 -2.43 0.43
N VAL A 44 -16.87 -2.59 -0.48
CA VAL A 44 -17.10 -3.21 -1.80
C VAL A 44 -17.49 -4.68 -1.66
N PHE A 45 -16.78 -5.46 -0.83
CA PHE A 45 -17.12 -6.86 -0.60
C PHE A 45 -18.49 -7.02 0.04
N ALA A 46 -18.92 -6.07 0.87
CA ALA A 46 -20.26 -6.12 1.43
C ALA A 46 -21.34 -6.06 0.35
N GLY A 47 -21.11 -5.23 -0.68
CA GLY A 47 -21.97 -5.14 -1.86
C GLY A 47 -22.02 -6.44 -2.67
N MET A 48 -20.88 -7.15 -2.73
CA MET A 48 -20.76 -8.43 -3.45
C MET A 48 -21.35 -9.63 -2.71
N ILE A 49 -21.14 -9.70 -1.39
CA ILE A 49 -21.49 -10.88 -0.59
C ILE A 49 -22.92 -10.79 -0.06
N TRP A 50 -23.31 -9.62 0.45
CA TRP A 50 -24.60 -9.41 1.10
C TRP A 50 -25.56 -8.53 0.29
N GLY A 51 -25.16 -8.04 -0.88
CA GLY A 51 -25.98 -7.18 -1.72
C GLY A 51 -26.24 -5.79 -1.11
N LYS A 52 -25.39 -5.33 -0.18
CA LYS A 52 -25.57 -4.08 0.57
C LYS A 52 -24.25 -3.31 0.67
N PRO A 53 -24.25 -1.96 0.59
CA PRO A 53 -25.40 -1.07 0.44
C PRO A 53 -25.98 -1.05 -0.98
N ILE A 54 -25.18 -1.44 -1.98
CA ILE A 54 -25.58 -1.58 -3.39
C ILE A 54 -25.15 -2.98 -3.83
N PRO A 55 -25.99 -3.76 -4.54
CA PRO A 55 -25.58 -5.04 -5.08
C PRO A 55 -24.48 -4.88 -6.12
N LEU A 56 -23.38 -5.61 -5.93
CA LEU A 56 -22.22 -5.61 -6.83
C LEU A 56 -21.97 -7.05 -7.30
N GLU A 57 -21.59 -7.22 -8.56
CA GLU A 57 -21.26 -8.54 -9.09
C GLU A 57 -19.75 -8.70 -9.26
N LEU A 58 -19.25 -9.86 -8.84
CA LEU A 58 -17.89 -10.31 -9.10
C LEU A 58 -17.96 -11.55 -9.99
N PRO A 59 -17.48 -11.45 -11.25
CA PRO A 59 -17.37 -12.59 -12.15
C PRO A 59 -16.66 -13.76 -11.45
N PRO A 60 -17.24 -14.97 -11.43
CA PRO A 60 -16.64 -16.15 -10.80
C PRO A 60 -15.20 -16.41 -11.25
N GLU A 61 -14.89 -16.09 -12.51
CA GLU A 61 -13.60 -16.25 -13.16
C GLU A 61 -12.51 -15.34 -12.55
N LEU A 62 -12.90 -14.20 -11.97
CA LEU A 62 -11.98 -13.27 -11.32
C LEU A 62 -11.71 -13.61 -9.84
N ARG A 63 -12.49 -14.49 -9.23
CA ARG A 63 -12.35 -14.82 -7.80
C ARG A 63 -10.98 -15.39 -7.44
N PRO A 64 -10.38 -16.31 -8.23
CA PRO A 64 -9.06 -16.86 -7.91
C PRO A 64 -7.98 -15.78 -7.94
N VAL A 65 -7.88 -15.02 -9.03
CA VAL A 65 -6.85 -13.96 -9.17
C VAL A 65 -7.02 -12.85 -8.13
N LEU A 66 -8.25 -12.54 -7.74
CA LEU A 66 -8.52 -11.59 -6.66
C LEU A 66 -8.06 -12.12 -5.30
N SER A 67 -8.35 -13.39 -5.01
CA SER A 67 -7.90 -14.06 -3.79
C SER A 67 -6.37 -14.05 -3.71
N ASP A 68 -5.69 -14.40 -4.80
CA ASP A 68 -4.23 -14.45 -4.86
C ASP A 68 -3.61 -13.06 -4.60
N ALA A 69 -4.16 -12.01 -5.21
CA ALA A 69 -3.70 -10.64 -4.99
C ALA A 69 -3.91 -10.17 -3.54
N LEU A 70 -5.06 -10.48 -2.92
CA LEU A 70 -5.30 -10.15 -1.52
C LEU A 70 -4.30 -10.86 -0.59
N HIS A 71 -4.01 -12.14 -0.85
CA HIS A 71 -3.01 -12.88 -0.08
C HIS A 71 -1.61 -12.30 -0.27
N ALA A 72 -1.22 -11.98 -1.51
CA ALA A 72 0.10 -11.41 -1.79
C ALA A 72 0.29 -10.05 -1.12
N VAL A 73 -0.70 -9.16 -1.18
CA VAL A 73 -0.68 -7.87 -0.46
C VAL A 73 -0.61 -8.08 1.06
N ALA A 74 -1.32 -9.08 1.59
CA ALA A 74 -1.24 -9.41 3.00
C ALA A 74 0.14 -9.96 3.41
N GLU A 75 0.83 -10.69 2.54
CA GLU A 75 2.23 -11.08 2.76
C GLU A 75 3.16 -9.87 2.75
N THR A 76 2.96 -8.89 1.87
CA THR A 76 3.72 -7.63 1.90
C THR A 76 3.59 -6.92 3.25
N LEU A 77 2.36 -6.87 3.80
CA LEU A 77 2.12 -6.29 5.12
C LEU A 77 2.85 -7.05 6.24
N ARG A 78 2.84 -8.38 6.22
CA ARG A 78 3.57 -9.22 7.18
C ARG A 78 5.08 -9.08 7.07
N ALA A 79 5.58 -8.94 5.84
CA ALA A 79 7.01 -8.78 5.56
C ALA A 79 7.55 -7.41 6.00
N THR A 80 6.68 -6.42 6.24
CA THR A 80 7.08 -5.09 6.73
C THR A 80 7.74 -5.14 8.12
N ASP A 81 7.39 -6.15 8.93
CA ASP A 81 8.05 -6.42 10.24
C ASP A 81 9.33 -7.28 10.11
N GLY A 82 9.68 -7.70 8.87
CA GLY A 82 10.77 -8.62 8.54
C GLY A 82 12.05 -7.93 8.05
N ASP A 83 12.75 -8.57 7.09
CA ASP A 83 13.97 -8.03 6.48
C ASP A 83 13.63 -6.85 5.54
N PRO A 84 14.11 -5.61 5.82
CA PRO A 84 13.83 -4.44 5.00
C PRO A 84 14.36 -4.53 3.55
N HIS A 85 15.25 -5.49 3.27
CA HIS A 85 15.84 -5.70 1.94
C HIS A 85 15.09 -6.73 1.09
N ASP A 86 14.12 -7.46 1.64
CA ASP A 86 13.36 -8.44 0.88
C ASP A 86 12.20 -7.77 0.13
N SER A 87 12.42 -7.45 -1.16
CA SER A 87 11.36 -6.92 -2.04
C SER A 87 10.45 -8.01 -2.61
N ALA A 88 10.77 -9.30 -2.45
CA ALA A 88 10.05 -10.37 -3.13
C ALA A 88 8.54 -10.40 -2.79
N PRO A 89 8.10 -10.19 -1.53
CA PRO A 89 6.68 -10.12 -1.20
C PRO A 89 5.97 -8.94 -1.88
N PHE A 90 6.66 -7.81 -2.05
CA PHE A 90 6.12 -6.63 -2.73
C PHE A 90 5.97 -6.88 -4.24
N ASP A 91 7.01 -7.41 -4.88
CA ASP A 91 7.03 -7.68 -6.31
C ASP A 91 5.98 -8.74 -6.69
N ALA A 92 5.81 -9.78 -5.86
CA ALA A 92 4.77 -10.78 -6.03
C ALA A 92 3.36 -10.16 -5.92
N ALA A 93 3.15 -9.23 -4.99
CA ALA A 93 1.87 -8.54 -4.84
C ALA A 93 1.55 -7.62 -6.03
N VAL A 94 2.54 -6.91 -6.55
CA VAL A 94 2.40 -6.13 -7.79
C VAL A 94 1.96 -7.03 -8.94
N ALA A 95 2.66 -8.13 -9.18
CA ALA A 95 2.33 -9.08 -10.25
C ALA A 95 0.93 -9.68 -10.09
N ALA A 96 0.52 -10.04 -8.87
CA ALA A 96 -0.81 -10.57 -8.61
C ALA A 96 -1.93 -9.54 -8.85
N VAL A 97 -1.70 -8.27 -8.49
CA VAL A 97 -2.66 -7.19 -8.78
C VAL A 97 -2.76 -6.93 -10.29
N GLU A 98 -1.67 -7.05 -11.04
CA GLU A 98 -1.67 -6.94 -12.50
C GLU A 98 -2.42 -8.10 -13.18
N ALA A 99 -2.34 -9.31 -12.63
CA ALA A 99 -3.08 -10.46 -13.13
C ALA A 99 -4.61 -10.26 -13.10
N ILE A 100 -5.14 -9.52 -12.11
CA ILE A 100 -6.56 -9.15 -12.08
C ILE A 100 -6.94 -8.32 -13.31
N LEU A 101 -6.11 -7.33 -13.66
CA LEU A 101 -6.36 -6.48 -14.83
C LEU A 101 -6.33 -7.29 -16.12
N HIS A 102 -5.43 -8.28 -16.22
CA HIS A 102 -5.38 -9.19 -17.35
C HIS A 102 -6.67 -10.02 -17.44
N GLY A 103 -7.11 -10.63 -16.34
CA GLY A 103 -8.37 -11.39 -16.31
C GLY A 103 -9.60 -10.53 -16.66
N MET A 104 -9.62 -9.26 -16.24
CA MET A 104 -10.69 -8.32 -16.63
C MET A 104 -10.70 -8.05 -18.14
N GLN A 105 -9.53 -7.92 -18.77
CA GLN A 105 -9.40 -7.73 -20.21
C GLN A 105 -9.90 -8.96 -20.98
N GLU A 106 -9.55 -10.17 -20.54
CA GLU A 106 -9.97 -11.43 -21.16
C GLU A 106 -11.49 -11.62 -21.12
N LEU A 107 -12.15 -11.19 -20.04
CA LEU A 107 -13.60 -11.27 -19.90
C LEU A 107 -14.37 -10.24 -20.74
N GLY A 108 -13.68 -9.36 -21.47
CA GLY A 108 -14.32 -8.24 -22.16
C GLY A 108 -15.01 -7.26 -21.20
N ALA A 109 -14.68 -7.33 -19.91
CA ALA A 109 -15.09 -6.39 -18.87
C ALA A 109 -14.28 -5.10 -19.04
N GLY A 110 -14.53 -4.40 -20.15
CA GLY A 110 -13.85 -3.16 -20.51
C GLY A 110 -14.09 -2.06 -19.48
N ALA A 111 -13.18 -1.07 -19.49
CA ALA A 111 -13.14 0.11 -18.61
C ALA A 111 -14.39 1.03 -18.66
N THR A 112 -15.42 0.65 -19.44
CA THR A 112 -16.67 1.38 -19.66
C THR A 112 -17.76 1.07 -18.63
N SER A 113 -17.58 0.05 -17.78
CA SER A 113 -18.47 -0.17 -16.64
C SER A 113 -17.75 0.22 -15.35
N LEU A 114 -18.47 0.89 -14.44
CA LEU A 114 -18.03 1.24 -13.09
C LEU A 114 -17.86 -0.07 -12.28
N SER A 115 -16.85 -0.86 -12.65
CA SER A 115 -16.71 -2.24 -12.20
C SER A 115 -16.23 -2.27 -10.75
N PRO A 116 -16.93 -2.97 -9.86
CA PRO A 116 -16.50 -3.22 -8.48
C PRO A 116 -15.07 -3.77 -8.40
N THR A 117 -14.66 -4.58 -9.37
CA THR A 117 -13.31 -5.13 -9.44
C THR A 117 -12.26 -4.05 -9.72
N ALA A 118 -12.58 -3.03 -10.52
CA ALA A 118 -11.68 -1.90 -10.74
C ALA A 118 -11.45 -1.11 -9.45
N ALA A 119 -12.48 -0.92 -8.62
CA ALA A 119 -12.35 -0.27 -7.32
C ALA A 119 -11.39 -1.04 -6.40
N ILE A 120 -11.54 -2.37 -6.34
CA ILE A 120 -10.63 -3.23 -5.57
C ILE A 120 -9.18 -3.10 -6.06
N VAL A 121 -8.95 -3.17 -7.38
CA VAL A 121 -7.60 -3.02 -7.94
C VAL A 121 -7.00 -1.66 -7.59
N ILE A 122 -7.79 -0.58 -7.62
CA ILE A 122 -7.32 0.76 -7.25
C ILE A 122 -6.91 0.80 -5.78
N ASP A 123 -7.72 0.25 -4.88
CA ASP A 123 -7.39 0.19 -3.46
C ASP A 123 -6.13 -0.63 -3.20
N LEU A 124 -5.98 -1.80 -3.83
CA LEU A 124 -4.79 -2.63 -3.70
C LEU A 124 -3.53 -1.91 -4.22
N LYS A 125 -3.62 -1.23 -5.36
CA LYS A 125 -2.50 -0.41 -5.87
C LYS A 125 -2.12 0.71 -4.92
N ARG A 126 -3.10 1.36 -4.28
CA ARG A 126 -2.82 2.42 -3.30
C ARG A 126 -2.21 1.89 -2.01
N ILE A 127 -2.63 0.71 -1.55
CA ILE A 127 -1.97 -0.01 -0.47
C ILE A 127 -0.51 -0.27 -0.84
N LEU A 128 -0.24 -0.82 -2.03
CA LEU A 128 1.13 -1.07 -2.48
C LEU A 128 1.96 0.22 -2.60
N VAL A 129 1.38 1.32 -3.06
CA VAL A 129 2.10 2.61 -3.06
C VAL A 129 2.47 3.06 -1.64
N ALA A 130 1.60 2.86 -0.65
CA ALA A 130 1.88 3.17 0.75
C ALA A 130 2.96 2.25 1.35
N LEU A 131 3.00 0.99 0.91
CA LEU A 131 3.96 -0.03 1.36
C LEU A 131 5.27 -0.05 0.57
N ARG A 132 5.47 0.86 -0.39
CA ARG A 132 6.64 0.84 -1.25
C ARG A 132 7.94 0.83 -0.42
N PRO A 133 8.84 -0.16 -0.62
CA PRO A 133 10.11 -0.24 0.08
C PRO A 133 10.92 1.05 -0.08
N GLY A 134 11.65 1.43 0.96
CA GLY A 134 12.39 2.67 1.06
C GLY A 134 13.62 2.82 0.14
N THR A 135 13.72 2.10 -0.97
CA THR A 135 14.85 2.25 -1.91
C THR A 135 14.95 3.66 -2.52
N GLU A 136 13.85 4.43 -2.54
CA GLU A 136 13.88 5.89 -2.76
C GLU A 136 14.07 6.72 -1.47
N ARG A 137 13.77 6.17 -0.28
CA ARG A 137 13.90 6.85 1.02
C ARG A 137 15.38 7.03 1.43
N ASP A 138 16.29 6.13 1.03
CA ASP A 138 17.74 6.24 1.31
C ASP A 138 18.53 7.07 0.27
N SER A 139 18.05 7.14 -0.97
CA SER A 139 18.77 7.82 -2.06
C SER A 139 18.83 9.35 -1.91
N LYS A 140 18.01 9.94 -1.01
CA LYS A 140 18.01 11.39 -0.72
C LYS A 140 18.91 11.80 0.45
N GLY A 141 19.60 10.85 1.08
CA GLY A 141 20.31 11.03 2.36
C GLY A 141 21.84 11.06 2.31
N SER A 142 22.49 10.76 1.19
CA SER A 142 23.97 10.79 1.11
C SER A 142 24.48 12.17 0.69
N PRO A 143 25.01 13.01 1.62
CA PRO A 143 25.88 14.10 1.21
C PRO A 143 27.14 13.50 0.62
N SER A 144 27.36 13.76 -0.67
CA SER A 144 28.62 13.53 -1.37
C SER A 144 29.75 14.13 -0.53
N THR A 145 30.51 13.27 0.14
CA THR A 145 31.77 13.66 0.77
C THR A 145 32.82 13.61 -0.33
N VAL A 146 33.05 14.77 -0.94
CA VAL A 146 34.21 15.03 -1.79
C VAL A 146 35.42 15.16 -0.85
N VAL A 147 36.39 14.25 -1.01
CA VAL A 147 37.79 14.45 -0.62
C VAL A 147 38.62 14.30 -1.88
#